data_AF-A0A7T3DCP0-F1
#
_entry.id   AF-A0A7T3DCP0-F1
#
_cell.length_a   1.000
_cell.length_b   1.000
_cell.length_c   1.000
_cell.angle_alpha   90.00
_cell.angle_beta   90.00
_cell.angle_gamma   90.00
#
_symmetry.space_group_name_H-M   'P 1'
#
loop_
_entity.id
_entity.type
_entity.pdbx_description
1 polymer ?
#
loop_
_entity_poly.entity_id
_entity_poly.type
_entity_poly.pdbx_seq_one_letter_code
_entity_poly.pdbx_strand_id
1 'polypeptide(L)'
;MNPMIDYETLSTQTGIALPPLLKEFLASGKTHYGPDWADTWRQRCLQDPPLFMSWQDFEWIDAEASREIIEGWLNPSAQNGRRFLPFAQSGAGDAWCLTPLDTHGVGVALVLHDDEASSVAHACFDDFVCAGFLQAFADLSDQLDELSEPEALQLLRADVAQTTRFMTQELGGYLQDFCRRPLEIRPWRDGPRARVRQVASLISQDELAAELDRLPAVDLSFPVVVRWEVRSSDEGSTQPGLVPEPAKIDWRTLAADPLQKMAAIRACQSEHGCSLGQAKAMVDQHLGGRVNAHA
;
A
#
# COMPACT_ATOMS: atom_id res chain seq x y z
N MET A 1 -20.39 -10.86 -9.11
CA MET A 1 -19.52 -10.03 -9.97
C MET A 1 -18.41 -10.91 -10.53
N ASN A 2 -17.89 -10.60 -11.72
CA ASN A 2 -16.79 -11.36 -12.32
C ASN A 2 -15.53 -10.48 -12.22
N PRO A 3 -14.60 -10.79 -11.29
CA PRO A 3 -13.43 -9.95 -11.02
C PRO A 3 -12.65 -9.56 -12.27
N MET A 4 -12.54 -10.46 -13.25
CA MET A 4 -11.87 -10.19 -14.52
C MET A 4 -12.54 -9.05 -15.31
N ILE A 5 -13.86 -9.06 -15.44
CA ILE A 5 -14.61 -8.05 -16.22
C ILE A 5 -14.48 -6.67 -15.57
N ASP A 6 -14.55 -6.63 -14.24
CA ASP A 6 -14.49 -5.38 -13.50
C ASP A 6 -13.07 -4.76 -13.57
N TYR A 7 -12.02 -5.59 -13.48
CA TYR A 7 -10.64 -5.15 -13.68
C TYR A 7 -10.31 -4.79 -15.14
N GLU A 8 -10.91 -5.44 -16.15
CA GLU A 8 -10.77 -5.02 -17.56
C GLU A 8 -11.39 -3.63 -17.80
N THR A 9 -12.47 -3.31 -17.08
CA THR A 9 -13.05 -1.97 -17.09
C THR A 9 -12.09 -0.95 -16.49
N LEU A 10 -11.50 -1.24 -15.33
CA LEU A 10 -10.48 -0.38 -14.70
C LEU A 10 -9.23 -0.22 -15.58
N SER A 11 -8.79 -1.29 -16.23
CA SER A 11 -7.68 -1.29 -17.18
C SER A 11 -7.94 -0.32 -18.34
N THR A 12 -9.16 -0.34 -18.88
CA THR A 12 -9.58 0.59 -19.95
C THR A 12 -9.62 2.03 -19.45
N GLN A 13 -10.17 2.27 -18.26
CA GLN A 13 -10.30 3.61 -17.66
C GLN A 13 -8.94 4.24 -17.33
N THR A 14 -8.03 3.45 -16.76
CA THR A 14 -6.67 3.89 -16.42
C THR A 14 -5.73 3.90 -17.63
N GLY A 15 -6.08 3.17 -18.70
CA GLY A 15 -5.21 2.93 -19.85
C GLY A 15 -3.94 2.16 -19.48
N ILE A 16 -4.02 1.27 -18.49
CA ILE A 16 -2.94 0.38 -18.03
C ILE A 16 -3.34 -1.04 -18.40
N ALA A 17 -2.57 -1.70 -19.25
CA ALA A 17 -2.87 -3.07 -19.67
C ALA A 17 -2.66 -4.06 -18.52
N LEU A 18 -3.61 -4.97 -18.32
CA LEU A 18 -3.43 -6.07 -17.37
C LEU A 18 -2.38 -7.07 -17.90
N PRO A 19 -1.36 -7.41 -17.09
CA PRO A 19 -0.43 -8.49 -17.40
C PRO A 19 -1.15 -9.81 -17.65
N PRO A 20 -0.71 -10.65 -18.61
CA PRO A 20 -1.36 -11.91 -18.94
C PRO A 20 -1.57 -12.83 -17.73
N LEU A 21 -0.54 -12.98 -16.89
CA LEU A 21 -0.62 -13.81 -15.69
C LEU A 21 -1.65 -13.29 -14.68
N LEU A 22 -1.74 -11.97 -14.49
CA LEU A 22 -2.77 -11.37 -13.63
C LEU A 22 -4.18 -11.63 -14.17
N LYS A 23 -4.38 -11.62 -15.50
CA LYS A 23 -5.68 -11.95 -16.09
C LYS A 23 -6.10 -13.38 -15.77
N GLU A 24 -5.18 -14.34 -15.87
CA GLU A 24 -5.44 -15.74 -15.51
C GLU A 24 -5.81 -15.87 -14.02
N PHE A 25 -5.10 -15.15 -13.14
CA PHE A 25 -5.44 -15.13 -11.71
C PHE A 25 -6.83 -14.55 -11.44
N LEU A 26 -7.17 -13.41 -12.03
CA LEU A 26 -8.49 -12.79 -11.90
C LEU A 26 -9.59 -13.71 -12.43
N ALA A 27 -9.37 -14.36 -13.58
CA ALA A 27 -10.30 -15.30 -14.19
C ALA A 27 -10.51 -16.56 -13.35
N SER A 28 -9.49 -16.99 -12.59
CA SER A 28 -9.58 -18.16 -11.71
C SER A 28 -10.50 -17.97 -10.50
N GLY A 29 -10.81 -16.72 -10.13
CA GLY A 29 -11.53 -16.38 -8.90
C GLY A 29 -10.71 -16.56 -7.61
N LYS A 30 -9.40 -16.85 -7.73
CA LYS A 30 -8.50 -17.08 -6.58
C LYS A 30 -7.92 -15.81 -5.96
N THR A 31 -8.24 -14.65 -6.52
CA THR A 31 -7.83 -13.32 -6.01
C THR A 31 -8.92 -12.68 -5.13
N HIS A 32 -9.79 -13.49 -4.52
CA HIS A 32 -10.92 -12.99 -3.74
C HIS A 32 -11.20 -13.88 -2.52
N TYR A 33 -11.33 -13.24 -1.36
CA TYR A 33 -11.53 -13.91 -0.09
C TYR A 33 -12.98 -14.36 0.13
N GLY A 34 -13.97 -13.58 -0.29
CA GLY A 34 -15.38 -13.89 -0.07
C GLY A 34 -15.90 -13.51 1.32
N PRO A 35 -17.23 -13.40 1.49
CA PRO A 35 -17.85 -12.89 2.71
C PRO A 35 -17.74 -13.85 3.91
N ASP A 36 -17.49 -15.14 3.66
CA ASP A 36 -17.33 -16.19 4.66
C ASP A 36 -15.86 -16.37 5.09
N TRP A 37 -14.94 -15.51 4.63
CA TRP A 37 -13.51 -15.64 4.90
C TRP A 37 -13.20 -15.70 6.39
N ALA A 38 -13.80 -14.82 7.21
CA ALA A 38 -13.55 -14.77 8.65
C ALA A 38 -13.78 -16.11 9.36
N ASP A 39 -14.76 -16.88 8.90
CA ASP A 39 -15.11 -18.18 9.49
C ASP A 39 -14.38 -19.36 8.85
N THR A 40 -13.87 -19.20 7.63
CA THR A 40 -13.36 -20.30 6.79
C THR A 40 -11.87 -20.21 6.47
N TRP A 41 -11.19 -19.12 6.82
CA TRP A 41 -9.83 -18.82 6.38
C TRP A 41 -8.86 -19.96 6.62
N ARG A 42 -8.83 -20.52 7.84
CA ARG A 42 -7.84 -21.56 8.21
C ARG A 42 -8.03 -22.82 7.37
N GLN A 43 -9.28 -23.28 7.22
CA GLN A 43 -9.59 -24.44 6.40
C GLN A 43 -9.19 -24.20 4.94
N ARG A 44 -9.53 -23.02 4.40
CA ARG A 44 -9.23 -22.66 3.02
C ARG A 44 -7.73 -22.56 2.79
N CYS A 45 -6.97 -21.94 3.68
CA CYS A 45 -5.51 -21.88 3.61
C CYS A 45 -4.86 -23.26 3.47
N LEU A 46 -5.39 -24.28 4.17
CA LEU A 46 -4.81 -25.63 4.16
C LEU A 46 -5.28 -26.51 3.00
N GLN A 47 -6.45 -26.23 2.40
CA GLN A 47 -7.07 -27.09 1.39
C GLN A 47 -7.03 -26.48 -0.01
N ASP A 48 -7.41 -25.20 -0.11
CA ASP A 48 -7.62 -24.52 -1.37
C ASP A 48 -7.42 -23.00 -1.19
N PRO A 49 -6.20 -22.54 -0.88
CA PRO A 49 -5.94 -21.15 -0.54
C PRO A 49 -6.28 -20.21 -1.71
N PRO A 50 -6.72 -18.96 -1.43
CA PRO A 50 -6.50 -17.85 -2.35
C PRO A 50 -5.02 -17.76 -2.77
N LEU A 51 -4.73 -17.18 -3.93
CA LEU A 51 -3.34 -16.99 -4.35
C LEU A 51 -2.62 -16.04 -3.39
N PHE A 52 -1.35 -16.30 -3.12
CA PHE A 52 -0.44 -15.47 -2.30
C PHE A 52 -0.77 -15.43 -0.81
N MET A 53 -1.54 -16.40 -0.31
CA MET A 53 -1.77 -16.52 1.14
C MET A 53 -0.51 -16.82 1.95
N SER A 54 0.55 -17.33 1.31
CA SER A 54 1.85 -17.56 1.95
C SER A 54 2.75 -16.31 1.97
N TRP A 55 2.32 -15.20 1.38
CA TRP A 55 3.11 -13.98 1.35
C TRP A 55 2.87 -13.15 2.60
N GLN A 56 3.95 -12.53 3.09
CA GLN A 56 3.90 -11.53 4.14
C GLN A 56 3.28 -10.24 3.60
N ASP A 57 2.39 -9.65 4.39
CA ASP A 57 1.87 -8.29 4.19
C ASP A 57 1.28 -8.03 2.78
N PHE A 58 0.51 -8.99 2.28
CA PHE A 58 -0.15 -8.92 0.98
C PHE A 58 -1.63 -9.30 1.09
N GLU A 59 -2.49 -8.42 0.62
CA GLU A 59 -3.94 -8.62 0.58
C GLU A 59 -4.50 -8.28 -0.80
N TRP A 60 -5.20 -9.21 -1.44
CA TRP A 60 -5.94 -8.91 -2.65
C TRP A 60 -7.06 -7.91 -2.36
N ILE A 61 -7.25 -6.96 -3.27
CA ILE A 61 -8.40 -6.06 -3.26
C ILE A 61 -9.27 -6.32 -4.48
N ASP A 62 -10.58 -6.12 -4.34
CA ASP A 62 -11.48 -6.20 -5.48
C ASP A 62 -11.48 -4.89 -6.31
N ALA A 63 -12.22 -4.91 -7.41
CA ALA A 63 -12.30 -3.76 -8.32
C ALA A 63 -13.02 -2.55 -7.70
N GLU A 64 -13.85 -2.74 -6.66
CA GLU A 64 -14.50 -1.65 -5.95
C GLU A 64 -13.48 -0.92 -5.08
N ALA A 65 -12.75 -1.66 -4.24
CA ALA A 65 -11.65 -1.13 -3.43
C ALA A 65 -10.55 -0.49 -4.31
N SER A 66 -10.18 -1.11 -5.43
CA SER A 66 -9.23 -0.52 -6.39
C SER A 66 -9.71 0.84 -6.91
N ARG A 67 -11.01 0.96 -7.24
CA ARG A 67 -11.61 2.23 -7.66
C ARG A 67 -11.58 3.28 -6.56
N GLU A 68 -11.93 2.90 -5.34
CA GLU A 68 -11.89 3.81 -4.18
C GLU A 68 -10.48 4.36 -3.94
N ILE A 69 -9.45 3.53 -4.07
CA ILE A 69 -8.05 3.96 -3.95
C ILE A 69 -7.68 4.94 -5.06
N ILE A 70 -8.06 4.66 -6.31
CA ILE A 70 -7.82 5.55 -7.46
C ILE A 70 -8.52 6.89 -7.24
N GLU A 71 -9.82 6.89 -6.96
CA GLU A 71 -10.61 8.10 -6.79
C GLU A 71 -10.16 8.91 -5.57
N GLY A 72 -9.82 8.23 -4.48
CA GLY A 72 -9.43 8.85 -3.22
C GLY A 72 -8.09 9.57 -3.29
N TRP A 73 -7.04 8.93 -3.81
CA TRP A 73 -5.71 9.54 -3.79
C TRP A 73 -4.77 9.18 -4.95
N LEU A 74 -4.97 8.04 -5.63
CA LEU A 74 -4.11 7.64 -6.75
C LEU A 74 -4.58 8.13 -8.13
N ASN A 75 -5.49 9.10 -8.17
CA ASN A 75 -5.95 9.65 -9.44
C ASN A 75 -4.82 10.46 -10.12
N PRO A 76 -4.74 10.46 -11.46
CA PRO A 76 -3.64 11.13 -12.16
C PRO A 76 -3.56 12.63 -11.91
N SER A 77 -4.68 13.30 -11.63
CA SER A 77 -4.69 14.73 -11.28
C SER A 77 -3.97 15.02 -9.97
N ALA A 78 -4.06 14.12 -8.99
CA ALA A 78 -3.33 14.23 -7.73
C ALA A 78 -1.87 13.79 -7.89
N GLN A 79 -1.60 12.78 -8.72
CA GLN A 79 -0.29 12.14 -8.83
C GLN A 79 0.59 12.67 -9.97
N ASN A 80 0.52 13.97 -10.28
CA ASN A 80 1.33 14.63 -11.31
C ASN A 80 1.25 13.94 -12.70
N GLY A 81 0.08 13.41 -13.04
CA GLY A 81 -0.18 12.70 -14.30
C GLY A 81 0.25 11.22 -14.29
N ARG A 82 0.90 10.73 -13.23
CA ARG A 82 1.22 9.30 -13.08
C ARG A 82 -0.08 8.51 -12.90
N ARG A 83 -0.10 7.33 -13.50
CA ARG A 83 -1.29 6.45 -13.50
C ARG A 83 -0.97 5.17 -12.74
N PHE A 84 -1.93 4.74 -11.95
CA PHE A 84 -1.86 3.53 -11.16
C PHE A 84 -3.13 2.71 -11.33
N LEU A 85 -2.97 1.40 -11.30
CA LEU A 85 -4.07 0.45 -11.21
C LEU A 85 -3.79 -0.47 -10.01
N PRO A 86 -4.34 -0.16 -8.82
CA PRO A 86 -4.20 -0.97 -7.62
C PRO A 86 -4.80 -2.36 -7.84
N PHE A 87 -4.13 -3.40 -7.36
CA PHE A 87 -4.63 -4.78 -7.39
C PHE A 87 -4.52 -5.52 -6.05
N ALA A 88 -3.74 -4.97 -5.12
CA ALA A 88 -3.60 -5.47 -3.76
C ALA A 88 -3.17 -4.33 -2.83
N GLN A 89 -3.15 -4.61 -1.53
CA GLN A 89 -2.66 -3.70 -0.51
C GLN A 89 -1.77 -4.44 0.51
N SER A 90 -0.96 -3.69 1.24
CA SER A 90 -0.36 -4.15 2.49
C SER A 90 -1.34 -4.02 3.66
N GLY A 91 -1.09 -4.71 4.77
CA GLY A 91 -1.80 -4.53 6.03
C GLY A 91 -1.61 -3.13 6.65
N ALA A 92 -0.57 -2.40 6.23
CA ALA A 92 -0.40 -0.98 6.55
C ALA A 92 -1.25 -0.04 5.67
N GLY A 93 -1.87 -0.55 4.60
CA GLY A 93 -2.70 0.22 3.67
C GLY A 93 -1.96 0.81 2.47
N ASP A 94 -0.73 0.38 2.21
CA ASP A 94 0.02 0.73 1.00
C ASP A 94 -0.53 -0.02 -0.20
N ALA A 95 -0.52 0.60 -1.38
CA ALA A 95 -1.17 0.05 -2.55
C ALA A 95 -0.17 -0.64 -3.50
N TRP A 96 -0.33 -1.94 -3.71
CA TRP A 96 0.32 -2.64 -4.81
C TRP A 96 -0.37 -2.28 -6.13
N CYS A 97 0.36 -1.60 -7.01
CA CYS A 97 -0.17 -1.01 -8.23
C CYS A 97 0.56 -1.51 -9.47
N LEU A 98 -0.20 -1.72 -10.55
CA LEU A 98 0.34 -1.69 -11.89
C LEU A 98 0.59 -0.23 -12.30
N THR A 99 1.72 0.04 -12.95
CA THR A 99 2.04 1.38 -13.47
C THR A 99 2.80 1.30 -14.80
N PRO A 100 2.54 2.20 -15.77
CA PRO A 100 3.29 2.23 -17.02
C PRO A 100 4.78 2.50 -16.79
N LEU A 101 5.64 1.84 -17.57
CA LEU A 101 7.07 2.12 -17.63
C LEU A 101 7.42 2.93 -18.89
N ASP A 102 8.44 3.78 -18.79
CA ASP A 102 8.92 4.61 -19.90
C ASP A 102 9.46 3.76 -21.08
N THR A 103 9.96 2.56 -20.79
CA THR A 103 10.53 1.62 -21.77
C THR A 103 9.49 0.85 -22.57
N HIS A 104 8.21 1.25 -22.51
CA HIS A 104 7.04 0.47 -22.90
C HIS A 104 6.86 -0.79 -22.05
N GLY A 105 5.71 -0.90 -21.37
CA GLY A 105 5.40 -2.02 -20.49
C GLY A 105 4.64 -1.57 -19.25
N VAL A 106 4.37 -2.52 -18.35
CA VAL A 106 3.69 -2.29 -17.08
C VAL A 106 4.52 -2.95 -15.98
N GLY A 107 5.01 -2.15 -15.05
CA GLY A 107 5.70 -2.60 -13.85
C GLY A 107 4.76 -2.71 -12.66
N VAL A 108 5.28 -3.24 -11.56
CA VAL A 108 4.59 -3.33 -10.27
C VAL A 108 5.27 -2.39 -9.29
N ALA A 109 4.51 -1.49 -8.68
CA ALA A 109 4.97 -0.57 -7.65
C ALA A 109 4.25 -0.83 -6.34
N LEU A 110 4.96 -0.68 -5.22
CA LEU A 110 4.34 -0.47 -3.92
C LEU A 110 4.25 1.03 -3.69
N VAL A 111 3.04 1.57 -3.68
CA VAL A 111 2.80 3.00 -3.48
C VAL A 111 2.47 3.23 -2.01
N LEU A 112 3.43 3.83 -1.31
CA LEU A 112 3.33 4.12 0.11
C LEU A 112 2.30 5.22 0.34
N HIS A 113 1.37 4.98 1.27
CA HIS A 113 0.28 5.92 1.50
C HIS A 113 0.71 7.12 2.37
N ASP A 114 1.81 6.97 3.11
CA ASP A 114 2.33 7.90 4.10
C ASP A 114 3.77 8.40 3.83
N ASP A 115 4.37 7.98 2.72
CA ASP A 115 5.67 8.48 2.26
C ASP A 115 5.51 9.32 0.98
N GLU A 116 6.30 10.38 0.87
CA GLU A 116 6.33 11.28 -0.28
C GLU A 116 7.03 10.66 -1.50
N ALA A 117 7.69 9.51 -1.32
CA ALA A 117 8.34 8.78 -2.40
C ALA A 117 7.93 7.30 -2.41
N SER A 118 7.84 6.74 -3.62
CA SER A 118 7.66 5.31 -3.83
C SER A 118 8.50 4.85 -5.01
N SER A 119 8.61 3.54 -5.19
CA SER A 119 9.40 2.95 -6.26
C SER A 119 8.64 1.86 -6.99
N VAL A 120 8.97 1.69 -8.27
CA VAL A 120 8.60 0.46 -8.98
C VAL A 120 9.46 -0.66 -8.41
N ALA A 121 8.82 -1.66 -7.81
CA ALA A 121 9.47 -2.82 -7.21
C ALA A 121 9.93 -3.82 -8.27
N HIS A 122 9.14 -4.01 -9.34
CA HIS A 122 9.43 -5.00 -10.38
C HIS A 122 9.08 -4.51 -11.78
N ALA A 123 9.88 -4.93 -12.77
CA ALA A 123 9.74 -4.53 -14.17
C ALA A 123 8.50 -5.14 -14.84
N CYS A 124 8.06 -6.29 -14.34
CA CYS A 124 6.86 -6.96 -14.79
C CYS A 124 6.18 -7.73 -13.65
N PHE A 125 4.97 -8.23 -13.92
CA PHE A 125 4.20 -8.95 -12.93
C PHE A 125 4.76 -10.35 -12.63
N ASP A 126 5.32 -11.04 -13.63
CA ASP A 126 5.95 -12.35 -13.44
C ASP A 126 7.14 -12.28 -12.46
N ASP A 127 7.97 -11.23 -12.57
CA ASP A 127 9.08 -10.97 -11.65
C ASP A 127 8.59 -10.70 -10.22
N PHE A 128 7.50 -9.92 -10.09
CA PHE A 128 6.84 -9.67 -8.81
C PHE A 128 6.37 -10.98 -8.15
N VAL A 129 5.74 -11.87 -8.92
CA VAL A 129 5.30 -13.17 -8.39
C VAL A 129 6.46 -14.06 -8.01
N CYS A 130 7.52 -14.08 -8.82
CA CYS A 130 8.73 -14.82 -8.51
C CYS A 130 9.37 -14.32 -7.21
N ALA A 131 9.57 -13.00 -7.09
CA ALA A 131 10.16 -12.38 -5.93
C ALA A 131 9.35 -12.58 -4.65
N GLY A 132 8.01 -12.50 -4.71
CA GLY A 132 7.16 -12.73 -3.56
C GLY A 132 7.26 -14.16 -3.03
N PHE A 133 7.32 -15.16 -3.92
CA PHE A 133 7.55 -16.54 -3.47
C PHE A 133 8.96 -16.80 -2.97
N LEU A 134 9.99 -16.21 -3.58
CA LEU A 134 11.35 -16.30 -3.06
C LEU A 134 11.42 -15.76 -1.62
N GLN A 135 10.75 -14.65 -1.33
CA GLN A 135 10.64 -14.11 0.03
C GLN A 135 9.91 -15.08 0.97
N ALA A 136 8.75 -15.62 0.56
CA ALA A 136 8.01 -16.61 1.33
C ALA A 136 8.80 -17.92 1.58
N PHE A 137 9.73 -18.27 0.68
CA PHE A 137 10.64 -19.40 0.88
C PHE A 137 11.72 -19.12 1.91
N ALA A 138 12.07 -17.85 2.14
CA ALA A 138 13.20 -17.47 2.97
C ALA A 138 12.80 -17.18 4.42
N ASP A 139 11.53 -16.84 4.68
CA ASP A 139 11.02 -16.59 6.02
C ASP A 139 9.52 -16.92 6.13
N LEU A 140 9.17 -17.87 7.00
CA LEU A 140 7.79 -18.25 7.32
C LEU A 140 7.30 -17.72 8.68
N SER A 141 8.01 -16.77 9.28
CA SER A 141 7.72 -16.31 10.65
C SER A 141 6.28 -15.85 10.82
N ASP A 142 5.74 -15.09 9.87
CA ASP A 142 4.36 -14.58 9.93
C ASP A 142 3.32 -15.70 9.91
N GLN A 143 3.54 -16.73 9.08
CA GLN A 143 2.62 -17.87 9.04
C GLN A 143 2.67 -18.66 10.36
N LEU A 144 3.81 -18.69 11.03
CA LEU A 144 3.99 -19.39 12.29
C LEU A 144 3.36 -18.70 13.50
N ASP A 145 2.92 -17.44 13.37
CA ASP A 145 2.13 -16.78 14.41
C ASP A 145 0.76 -17.43 14.60
N GLU A 146 0.19 -17.99 13.51
CA GLU A 146 -1.16 -18.56 13.48
C GLU A 146 -1.19 -20.06 13.12
N LEU A 147 -0.17 -20.59 12.46
CA LEU A 147 -0.08 -21.97 11.98
C LEU A 147 1.09 -22.73 12.62
N SER A 148 0.95 -24.06 12.72
CA SER A 148 2.10 -24.91 13.06
C SER A 148 3.08 -25.03 11.86
N GLU A 149 4.33 -25.43 12.10
CA GLU A 149 5.33 -25.62 11.03
C GLU A 149 4.84 -26.52 9.87
N PRO A 150 4.19 -27.68 10.12
CA PRO A 150 3.64 -28.50 9.04
C PRO A 150 2.52 -27.81 8.26
N GLU A 151 1.67 -27.03 8.94
CA GLU A 151 0.58 -26.28 8.32
C GLU A 151 1.09 -25.12 7.47
N ALA A 152 2.07 -24.35 7.97
CA ALA A 152 2.71 -23.27 7.21
C ALA A 152 3.39 -23.81 5.94
N LEU A 153 4.11 -24.93 6.06
CA LEU A 153 4.73 -25.59 4.91
C LEU A 153 3.67 -26.13 3.92
N GLN A 154 2.56 -26.67 4.43
CA GLN A 154 1.44 -27.13 3.60
C GLN A 154 0.81 -25.96 2.84
N LEU A 155 0.55 -24.83 3.51
CA LEU A 155 0.03 -23.61 2.89
C LEU A 155 0.96 -23.12 1.78
N LEU A 156 2.25 -22.94 2.07
CA LEU A 156 3.25 -22.48 1.10
C LEU A 156 3.27 -23.36 -0.16
N ARG A 157 3.29 -24.69 0.03
CA ARG A 157 3.32 -25.63 -1.09
C ARG A 157 2.02 -25.63 -1.88
N ALA A 158 0.87 -25.51 -1.20
CA ALA A 158 -0.42 -25.43 -1.86
C ALA A 158 -0.51 -24.14 -2.70
N ASP A 159 -0.11 -23.00 -2.13
CA ASP A 159 -0.11 -21.70 -2.79
C ASP A 159 0.75 -21.72 -4.07
N VAL A 160 2.01 -22.16 -3.97
CA VAL A 160 2.89 -22.32 -5.14
C VAL A 160 2.31 -23.28 -6.16
N ALA A 161 1.76 -24.43 -5.73
CA ALA A 161 1.15 -25.38 -6.64
C ALA A 161 -0.09 -24.82 -7.37
N GLN A 162 -0.81 -23.86 -6.78
CA GLN A 162 -1.92 -23.17 -7.43
C GLN A 162 -1.42 -22.10 -8.40
N THR A 163 -0.51 -21.22 -7.97
CA THR A 163 0.03 -20.15 -8.82
C THR A 163 0.70 -20.71 -10.07
N THR A 164 1.55 -21.73 -9.90
CA THR A 164 2.38 -22.24 -10.99
C THR A 164 1.59 -22.93 -12.10
N ARG A 165 0.30 -23.23 -11.91
CA ARG A 165 -0.60 -23.75 -12.97
C ARG A 165 -0.86 -22.74 -14.08
N PHE A 166 -0.75 -21.45 -13.77
CA PHE A 166 -0.99 -20.36 -14.72
C PHE A 166 0.31 -19.81 -15.31
N MET A 167 1.46 -20.24 -14.79
CA MET A 167 2.78 -19.78 -15.23
C MET A 167 3.30 -20.62 -16.40
N THR A 168 4.36 -20.13 -17.05
CA THR A 168 5.13 -20.91 -18.01
C THR A 168 5.76 -22.13 -17.32
N GLN A 169 6.05 -23.19 -18.08
CA GLN A 169 6.69 -24.39 -17.54
C GLN A 169 8.04 -24.10 -16.88
N GLU A 170 8.80 -23.16 -17.44
CA GLU A 170 10.11 -22.77 -16.93
C GLU A 170 10.01 -22.09 -15.56
N LEU A 171 9.24 -21.01 -15.46
CA LEU A 171 9.08 -20.26 -14.20
C LEU A 171 8.33 -21.08 -13.14
N GLY A 172 7.30 -21.82 -13.56
CA GLY A 172 6.55 -22.71 -12.67
C GLY A 172 7.42 -23.85 -12.12
N GLY A 173 8.26 -24.45 -12.97
CA GLY A 173 9.21 -25.48 -12.56
C GLY A 173 10.25 -24.96 -11.57
N TYR A 174 10.79 -23.77 -11.84
CA TYR A 174 11.75 -23.09 -10.97
C TYR A 174 11.21 -22.87 -9.54
N LEU A 175 10.00 -22.31 -9.39
CA LEU A 175 9.39 -22.14 -8.06
C LEU A 175 9.06 -23.47 -7.37
N GLN A 176 8.60 -24.47 -8.13
CA GLN A 176 8.33 -25.81 -7.58
C GLN A 176 9.58 -26.52 -7.07
N ASP A 177 10.75 -26.27 -7.66
CA ASP A 177 12.01 -26.86 -7.20
C ASP A 177 12.39 -26.38 -5.79
N PHE A 178 12.16 -25.11 -5.46
CA PHE A 178 12.33 -24.61 -4.10
C PHE A 178 11.36 -25.25 -3.11
N CYS A 179 10.09 -25.43 -3.47
CA CYS A 179 9.10 -26.07 -2.61
C CYS A 179 9.42 -27.52 -2.21
N ARG A 180 10.26 -28.21 -2.99
CA ARG A 180 10.68 -29.60 -2.71
C ARG A 180 11.77 -29.69 -1.65
N ARG A 181 12.41 -28.56 -1.30
CA ARG A 181 13.47 -28.50 -0.30
C ARG A 181 12.91 -28.76 1.11
N PRO A 182 13.75 -29.25 2.04
CA PRO A 182 13.35 -29.39 3.44
C PRO A 182 13.17 -28.02 4.10
N LEU A 183 12.23 -27.98 5.06
CA LEU A 183 12.11 -26.87 5.99
C LEU A 183 13.23 -26.97 7.02
N GLU A 184 13.98 -25.88 7.20
CA GLU A 184 15.06 -25.79 8.18
C GLU A 184 14.97 -24.48 8.96
N ILE A 185 15.53 -24.48 10.17
CA ILE A 185 15.71 -23.27 10.96
C ILE A 185 17.04 -22.62 10.56
N ARG A 186 16.98 -21.38 10.07
CA ARG A 186 18.15 -20.64 9.55
C ARG A 186 18.28 -19.27 10.21
N PRO A 187 19.51 -18.73 10.31
CA PRO A 187 19.72 -17.37 10.80
C PRO A 187 19.14 -16.35 9.81
N TRP A 188 18.48 -15.32 10.35
CA TRP A 188 17.95 -14.19 9.61
C TRP A 188 18.29 -12.87 10.29
N ARG A 189 18.58 -11.83 9.51
CA ARG A 189 18.86 -10.50 10.01
C ARG A 189 18.10 -9.45 9.19
N ASP A 190 17.15 -8.77 9.82
CA ASP A 190 16.28 -7.76 9.17
C ASP A 190 17.01 -6.49 8.73
N GLY A 191 18.23 -6.24 9.25
CA GLY A 191 19.06 -5.13 8.81
C GLY A 191 20.45 -5.15 9.42
N PRO A 192 21.40 -4.31 8.95
CA PRO A 192 22.81 -4.38 9.32
C PRO A 192 23.09 -4.33 10.82
N ARG A 193 22.21 -3.66 11.58
CA ARG A 193 22.30 -3.51 13.04
C ARG A 193 21.28 -4.36 13.83
N ALA A 194 20.38 -5.06 13.15
CA ALA A 194 19.39 -5.91 13.79
C ALA A 194 20.06 -7.13 14.45
N ARG A 195 19.43 -7.67 15.50
CA ARG A 195 19.85 -8.96 16.08
C ARG A 195 19.50 -10.07 15.10
N VAL A 196 20.34 -11.11 15.09
CA VAL A 196 20.03 -12.33 14.33
C VAL A 196 18.91 -13.07 15.03
N ARG A 197 17.84 -13.38 14.31
CA ARG A 197 16.77 -14.29 14.71
C ARG A 197 16.89 -15.61 13.95
N GLN A 198 16.13 -16.61 14.37
CA GLN A 198 16.06 -17.90 13.72
C GLN A 198 14.69 -18.01 13.05
N VAL A 199 14.66 -18.42 11.79
CA VAL A 199 13.44 -18.49 10.97
C VAL A 199 13.31 -19.85 10.31
N ALA A 200 12.09 -20.37 10.26
CA ALA A 200 11.80 -21.54 9.45
C ALA A 200 11.76 -21.13 7.97
N SER A 201 12.50 -21.84 7.12
CA SER A 201 12.69 -21.46 5.71
C SER A 201 13.00 -22.66 4.82
N LEU A 202 12.87 -22.51 3.52
CA LEU A 202 13.31 -23.44 2.47
C LEU A 202 14.65 -23.03 1.84
N ILE A 203 14.96 -21.73 1.87
CA ILE A 203 16.22 -21.15 1.38
C ILE A 203 16.86 -20.26 2.45
N SER A 204 18.17 -20.02 2.31
CA SER A 204 18.88 -19.08 3.19
C SER A 204 18.68 -17.63 2.75
N GLN A 205 18.94 -16.68 3.66
CA GLN A 205 18.90 -15.24 3.34
C GLN A 205 19.90 -14.85 2.23
N ASP A 206 21.09 -15.47 2.23
CA ASP A 206 22.10 -15.24 1.18
C ASP A 206 21.65 -15.78 -0.18
N GLU A 207 20.97 -16.93 -0.19
CA GLU A 207 20.40 -17.49 -1.42
C GLU A 207 19.23 -16.64 -1.93
N LEU A 208 18.35 -16.16 -1.05
CA LEU A 208 17.31 -15.19 -1.41
C LEU A 208 17.92 -13.98 -2.12
N ALA A 209 18.94 -13.36 -1.52
CA ALA A 209 19.60 -12.20 -2.12
C ALA A 209 20.18 -12.53 -3.51
N ALA A 210 20.84 -13.67 -3.64
CA ALA A 210 21.43 -14.11 -4.91
C ALA A 210 20.38 -14.41 -6.00
N GLU A 211 19.19 -14.89 -5.63
CA GLU A 211 18.10 -15.12 -6.59
C GLU A 211 17.37 -13.82 -6.96
N LEU A 212 17.17 -12.91 -6.00
CA LEU A 212 16.59 -11.59 -6.28
C LEU A 212 17.51 -10.74 -7.18
N ASP A 213 18.84 -10.83 -7.01
CA ASP A 213 19.82 -10.14 -7.87
C ASP A 213 19.79 -10.61 -9.33
N ARG A 214 19.18 -11.76 -9.63
CA ARG A 214 18.98 -12.25 -11.01
C ARG A 214 17.76 -11.64 -11.68
N LEU A 215 16.81 -11.12 -10.92
CA LEU A 215 15.64 -10.45 -11.46
C LEU A 215 16.06 -9.09 -12.04
N PRO A 216 15.40 -8.60 -13.11
CA PRO A 216 15.69 -7.29 -13.66
C PRO A 216 15.51 -6.19 -12.61
N ALA A 217 16.59 -5.47 -12.30
CA ALA A 217 16.53 -4.32 -11.41
C ALA A 217 15.69 -3.19 -12.04
N VAL A 218 14.83 -2.58 -11.23
CA VAL A 218 14.12 -1.35 -11.59
C VAL A 218 14.51 -0.25 -10.62
N ASP A 219 15.41 0.61 -11.08
CA ASP A 219 15.78 1.82 -10.32
C ASP A 219 14.88 2.99 -10.75
N LEU A 220 13.60 2.91 -10.37
CA LEU A 220 12.60 3.93 -10.71
C LEU A 220 11.83 4.38 -9.47
N SER A 221 12.39 5.36 -8.76
CA SER A 221 11.68 6.12 -7.74
C SER A 221 10.84 7.24 -8.34
N PHE A 222 9.70 7.55 -7.74
CA PHE A 222 8.84 8.66 -8.14
C PHE A 222 8.19 9.33 -6.92
N PRO A 223 7.91 10.64 -7.00
CA PRO A 223 7.17 11.32 -5.94
C PRO A 223 5.72 10.86 -5.92
N VAL A 224 5.16 10.84 -4.72
CA VAL A 224 3.78 10.48 -4.43
C VAL A 224 3.16 11.59 -3.60
N VAL A 225 1.97 12.02 -3.99
CA VAL A 225 1.16 12.89 -3.11
C VAL A 225 0.45 11.99 -2.11
N VAL A 226 0.87 12.07 -0.86
CA VAL A 226 0.34 11.26 0.25
C VAL A 226 -1.16 11.49 0.44
N ARG A 227 -1.85 10.45 0.94
CA ARG A 227 -3.32 10.38 0.94
C ARG A 227 -4.00 11.57 1.60
N TRP A 228 -3.45 12.12 2.69
CA TRP A 228 -4.04 13.24 3.43
C TRP A 228 -3.79 14.62 2.80
N GLU A 229 -2.92 14.72 1.79
CA GLU A 229 -2.66 15.97 1.06
C GLU A 229 -3.50 16.11 -0.20
N VAL A 230 -4.13 15.02 -0.66
CA VAL A 230 -5.05 15.06 -1.77
C VAL A 230 -6.30 15.85 -1.36
N ARG A 231 -6.43 17.05 -1.94
CA ARG A 231 -7.63 17.87 -1.73
C ARG A 231 -8.82 17.13 -2.33
N SER A 232 -9.85 16.89 -1.52
CA SER A 232 -11.11 16.31 -2.01
C SER A 232 -11.68 17.21 -3.11
N SER A 233 -11.92 16.63 -4.28
CA SER A 233 -12.52 17.28 -5.45
C SER A 233 -13.94 17.83 -5.21
N ASP A 234 -14.53 17.60 -4.03
CA ASP A 234 -15.88 18.06 -3.67
C ASP A 234 -15.96 19.55 -3.33
N GLU A 235 -14.85 20.28 -3.28
CA GLU A 235 -14.88 21.75 -3.30
C GLU A 235 -14.73 22.30 -4.72
N GLY A 236 -15.75 22.14 -5.57
CA GLY A 236 -15.70 22.86 -6.86
C GLY A 236 -16.66 22.48 -7.97
N SER A 237 -17.97 22.47 -7.72
CA SER A 237 -18.93 22.71 -8.80
C SER A 237 -20.05 23.65 -8.35
N THR A 238 -19.78 24.95 -8.40
CA THR A 238 -20.84 25.97 -8.41
C THR A 238 -20.51 27.00 -9.49
N GLN A 239 -21.47 27.16 -10.41
CA GLN A 239 -21.48 28.19 -11.45
C GLN A 239 -21.24 29.60 -10.89
N PRO A 240 -20.74 30.54 -11.71
CA PRO A 240 -20.33 31.88 -11.26
C PRO A 240 -21.56 32.71 -10.86
N GLY A 241 -21.87 32.71 -9.56
CA GLY A 241 -22.87 33.56 -8.95
C GLY A 241 -22.33 34.13 -7.64
N LEU A 242 -22.00 35.43 -7.66
CA LEU A 242 -21.83 36.35 -6.52
C LEU A 242 -21.25 35.73 -5.23
N VAL A 243 -19.93 35.84 -5.08
CA VAL A 243 -19.18 35.53 -3.85
C VAL A 243 -19.72 36.36 -2.68
N PRO A 244 -20.25 35.75 -1.59
CA PRO A 244 -20.28 36.39 -0.29
C PRO A 244 -18.90 36.21 0.34
N GLU A 245 -18.29 37.31 0.79
CA GLU A 245 -17.03 37.30 1.53
C GLU A 245 -17.12 36.31 2.72
N PRO A 246 -16.14 35.39 2.92
CA PRO A 246 -16.15 34.50 4.06
C PRO A 246 -16.05 35.33 5.34
N ALA A 247 -16.95 35.07 6.29
CA ALA A 247 -16.98 35.76 7.57
C ALA A 247 -15.63 35.62 8.29
N LYS A 248 -14.96 36.76 8.55
CA LYS A 248 -13.70 36.81 9.28
C LYS A 248 -13.87 36.16 10.65
N ILE A 249 -13.13 35.07 10.89
CA ILE A 249 -13.08 34.40 12.18
C ILE A 249 -12.27 35.31 13.13
N ASP A 250 -12.92 35.87 14.16
CA ASP A 250 -12.25 36.68 15.17
C ASP A 250 -11.40 35.79 16.08
N TRP A 251 -10.08 35.97 15.99
CA TRP A 251 -9.13 35.19 16.77
C TRP A 251 -9.29 35.36 18.28
N ARG A 252 -9.92 36.46 18.74
CA ARG A 252 -10.18 36.71 20.17
C ARG A 252 -11.19 35.72 20.75
N THR A 253 -12.11 35.22 19.92
CA THR A 253 -13.08 34.18 20.31
C THR A 253 -12.39 32.84 20.45
N LEU A 254 -11.49 32.50 19.52
CA LEU A 254 -10.68 31.28 19.57
C LEU A 254 -9.71 31.28 20.76
N ALA A 255 -9.16 32.44 21.10
CA ALA A 255 -8.21 32.57 22.21
C ALA A 255 -8.84 32.25 23.58
N ALA A 256 -10.16 32.35 23.72
CA ALA A 256 -10.86 32.05 24.97
C ALA A 256 -10.85 30.56 25.34
N ASP A 257 -10.64 29.66 24.37
CA ASP A 257 -10.48 28.23 24.58
C ASP A 257 -8.99 27.85 24.57
N PRO A 258 -8.43 27.32 25.67
CA PRO A 258 -7.04 26.88 25.74
C PRO A 258 -6.65 25.84 24.67
N LEU A 259 -7.60 25.02 24.21
CA LEU A 259 -7.36 24.01 23.17
C LEU A 259 -7.26 24.62 21.78
N GLN A 260 -7.78 25.83 21.58
CA GLN A 260 -7.77 26.54 20.29
C GLN A 260 -6.71 27.64 20.21
N LYS A 261 -5.78 27.68 21.18
CA LYS A 261 -4.73 28.70 21.27
C LYS A 261 -3.89 28.80 19.99
N MET A 262 -3.55 27.68 19.35
CA MET A 262 -2.77 27.71 18.11
C MET A 262 -3.58 28.22 16.91
N ALA A 263 -4.87 27.90 16.84
CA ALA A 263 -5.78 28.44 15.83
C ALA A 263 -5.97 29.96 16.00
N ALA A 264 -6.08 30.43 17.25
CA ALA A 264 -6.11 31.86 17.56
C ALA A 264 -4.83 32.58 17.12
N ILE A 265 -3.65 31.99 17.36
CA ILE A 265 -2.37 32.57 16.93
C ILE A 265 -2.31 32.69 15.40
N ARG A 266 -2.73 31.66 14.65
CA ARG A 266 -2.74 31.68 13.19
C ARG A 266 -3.75 32.68 12.62
N ALA A 267 -4.94 32.77 13.22
CA ALA A 267 -5.95 33.77 12.84
C ALA A 267 -5.48 35.21 13.13
N CYS A 268 -4.85 35.44 14.29
CA CYS A 268 -4.22 36.72 14.66
C CYS A 268 -3.08 37.09 13.70
N GLN A 269 -2.26 36.11 13.32
CA GLN A 269 -1.17 36.28 12.36
C GLN A 269 -1.70 36.73 10.99
N SER A 270 -2.77 36.09 10.52
CA SER A 270 -3.44 36.42 9.27
C SER A 270 -4.07 37.81 9.31
N GLU A 271 -4.74 38.16 10.42
CA GLU A 271 -5.39 39.48 10.61
C GLU A 271 -4.39 40.64 10.64
N HIS A 272 -3.23 40.45 11.26
CA HIS A 272 -2.24 41.52 11.46
C HIS A 272 -1.01 41.44 10.54
N GLY A 273 -0.93 40.41 9.69
CA GLY A 273 0.18 40.22 8.75
C GLY A 273 1.56 40.16 9.41
N CYS A 274 1.65 39.66 10.64
CA CYS A 274 2.87 39.68 11.45
C CYS A 274 3.54 38.30 11.55
N SER A 275 4.69 38.22 12.23
CA SER A 275 5.34 36.93 12.49
C SER A 275 4.58 36.12 13.54
N LEU A 276 4.73 34.78 13.51
CA LEU A 276 4.07 33.88 14.47
C LEU A 276 4.42 34.22 15.93
N GLY A 277 5.66 34.66 16.20
CA GLY A 277 6.11 35.10 17.53
C GLY A 277 5.42 36.38 18.00
N GLN A 278 5.19 37.33 17.09
CA GLN A 278 4.43 38.56 17.37
C GLN A 278 2.95 38.27 17.59
N ALA A 279 2.33 37.44 16.74
CA ALA A 279 0.94 37.01 16.89
C ALA A 279 0.72 36.27 18.22
N LYS A 280 1.65 35.38 18.60
CA LYS A 280 1.63 34.70 19.90
C LYS A 280 1.70 35.69 21.08
N ALA A 281 2.57 36.69 21.01
CA ALA A 281 2.67 37.71 22.05
C ALA A 281 1.37 38.53 22.19
N MET A 282 0.71 38.85 21.08
CA MET A 282 -0.58 39.56 21.07
C MET A 282 -1.71 38.72 21.68
N VAL A 283 -1.78 37.43 21.35
CA VAL A 283 -2.74 36.48 21.95
C VAL A 283 -2.49 36.31 23.45
N ASP A 284 -1.22 36.12 23.85
CA ASP A 284 -0.83 35.96 25.25
C ASP A 284 -1.12 37.25 26.06
N GLN A 285 -0.91 38.44 25.48
CA GLN A 285 -1.25 39.73 26.10
C GLN A 285 -2.76 39.92 26.25
N HIS A 286 -3.56 39.51 25.27
CA HIS A 286 -5.02 39.56 25.34
C HIS A 286 -5.57 38.67 26.47
N LEU A 287 -4.99 37.47 26.64
CA LEU A 287 -5.34 36.56 27.73
C LEU A 287 -4.85 37.06 29.09
N GLY A 288 -3.63 37.62 29.15
CA GLY A 288 -3.08 38.22 30.37
C GLY A 288 -3.84 39.47 30.84
N GLY A 289 -4.40 40.25 29.92
CA GLY A 289 -5.25 41.41 30.23
C GLY A 289 -6.61 41.05 30.85
N ARG A 290 -7.13 39.85 30.58
CA ARG A 290 -8.39 39.35 31.18
C ARG A 290 -8.24 38.90 32.63
N VAL A 291 -7.03 38.53 33.07
CA VAL A 291 -6.77 38.10 34.45
C VAL A 291 -6.72 39.29 35.43
N ASN A 292 -6.35 40.49 34.96
CA ASN A 292 -6.28 41.70 35.79
C ASN A 292 -7.56 42.57 35.80
N ALA A 293 -8.63 42.14 35.10
CA ALA A 293 -9.92 42.85 35.07
C ALA A 293 -10.94 42.32 36.11
N HIS A 294 -10.54 41.33 36.93
CA HIS A 294 -11.36 40.73 37.99
C HIS A 294 -10.70 40.78 39.38
N ALA A 295 -9.86 41.79 39.64
CA ALA A 295 -9.39 42.16 40.97
C ALA A 295 -9.92 43.53 41.37
#